data_AF-A0A117SK85-F1
#
_entry.id   AF-A0A117SK85-F1
#
_cell.length_a   1.000
_cell.length_b   1.000
_cell.length_c   1.000
_cell.angle_alpha   90.00
_cell.angle_beta   90.00
_cell.angle_gamma   90.00
#
_symmetry.space_group_name_H-M   'P 1'
#
loop_
_entity.id
_entity.type
_entity.pdbx_description
1 polymer ?
#
loop_
_entity_poly.entity_id
_entity_poly.type
_entity_poly.pdbx_seq_one_letter_code
_entity_poly.pdbx_strand_id
1 'polypeptide(L)'
;MREEIEEKYGEMIASKNKIRERLFEKVLLREGVDRGQAFKLVMLTMDYFDNKYLSEMIDNNDLDETYFQSFLDERNSFFDMIRYGIQK
;
A
#
# COMPACT_ATOMS: atom_id res chain seq x y z
N MET A 1 26.50 3.68 -0.94
CA MET A 1 25.32 4.41 -1.45
C MET A 1 24.04 3.57 -1.55
N ARG A 2 23.93 2.54 -2.42
CA ARG A 2 22.71 1.68 -2.45
C ARG A 2 22.59 0.78 -1.20
N GLU A 3 23.68 0.14 -0.79
CA GLU A 3 23.73 -0.74 0.40
C GLU A 3 23.49 0.03 1.71
N GLU A 4 24.03 1.25 1.86
CA GLU A 4 23.78 2.10 3.05
C GLU A 4 22.32 2.58 3.15
N ILE A 5 21.61 2.70 2.02
CA ILE A 5 20.17 3.00 2.01
C ILE A 5 19.38 1.75 2.41
N GLU A 6 19.73 0.57 1.90
CA GLU A 6 19.12 -0.70 2.31
C GLU A 6 19.35 -1.02 3.79
N GLU A 7 20.56 -0.77 4.32
CA GLU A 7 20.89 -1.04 5.71
C GLU A 7 20.18 -0.05 6.65
N LYS A 8 20.14 1.25 6.31
CA LYS A 8 19.55 2.28 7.16
C LYS A 8 18.02 2.36 7.08
N TYR A 9 17.42 2.01 5.95
CA TYR A 9 15.97 2.07 5.74
C TYR A 9 15.31 0.69 5.72
N GLY A 10 16.06 -0.40 5.53
CA GLY A 10 15.53 -1.76 5.50
C GLY A 10 14.94 -2.19 6.83
N GLU A 11 15.57 -1.85 7.96
CA GLU A 11 15.01 -2.11 9.29
C GLU A 11 13.72 -1.31 9.55
N MET A 12 13.65 -0.07 9.07
CA MET A 12 12.46 0.77 9.17
C MET A 12 11.31 0.24 8.30
N ILE A 13 11.61 -0.28 7.11
CA ILE A 13 10.61 -0.90 6.22
C ILE A 13 10.15 -2.24 6.82
N ALA A 14 11.06 -3.06 7.32
CA ALA A 14 10.74 -4.34 7.95
C ALA A 14 9.87 -4.17 9.22
N SER A 15 10.16 -3.17 10.04
CA SER A 15 9.35 -2.85 11.22
C SER A 15 7.95 -2.34 10.85
N LYS A 16 7.83 -1.49 9.83
CA LYS A 16 6.53 -1.05 9.29
C LYS A 16 5.71 -2.23 8.76
N ASN A 17 6.35 -3.15 8.03
CA ASN A 17 5.67 -4.33 7.49
C ASN A 17 5.18 -5.27 8.60
N LYS A 18 5.96 -5.47 9.67
CA LYS A 18 5.51 -6.25 10.85
C LYS A 18 4.27 -5.64 11.52
N ILE A 19 4.19 -4.31 11.61
CA ILE A 19 3.00 -3.64 12.16
C ILE A 19 1.81 -3.83 11.23
N ARG A 20 2.00 -3.65 9.91
CA ARG A 20 0.94 -3.85 8.91
C ARG A 20 0.42 -5.28 8.92
N GLU A 21 1.30 -6.26 9.05
CA GLU A 21 0.96 -7.68 9.14
C GLU A 21 0.11 -7.95 10.39
N ARG A 22 0.52 -7.48 11.57
CA ARG A 22 -0.25 -7.59 12.83
C ARG A 22 -1.62 -6.91 12.76
N LEU A 23 -1.74 -5.80 12.02
CA LEU A 23 -3.04 -5.16 11.79
C LEU A 23 -3.90 -6.01 10.85
N PHE A 24 -3.29 -6.60 9.83
CA PHE A 24 -3.98 -7.44 8.85
C PHE A 24 -4.45 -8.78 9.44
N GLU A 25 -3.75 -9.32 10.44
CA GLU A 25 -4.18 -10.50 11.21
C GLU A 25 -5.58 -10.34 11.82
N LYS A 26 -5.99 -9.09 12.13
CA LYS A 26 -7.32 -8.79 12.69
C LYS A 26 -8.44 -8.86 11.65
N VAL A 27 -8.11 -8.97 10.37
CA VAL A 27 -9.11 -9.06 9.29
C VAL A 27 -9.64 -10.49 9.22
N LEU A 28 -10.95 -10.64 9.42
CA LEU A 28 -11.66 -11.89 9.17
C LEU A 28 -11.75 -12.11 7.66
N LEU A 29 -11.12 -13.18 7.18
CA LEU A 29 -11.06 -13.49 5.76
C LEU A 29 -12.20 -14.43 5.35
N ARG A 30 -12.61 -14.33 4.09
CA ARG A 30 -13.52 -15.29 3.46
C ARG A 30 -12.89 -16.67 3.36
N GLU A 31 -13.72 -17.70 3.29
CA GLU A 31 -13.26 -19.07 3.08
C GLU A 31 -12.50 -19.19 1.75
N GLY A 32 -11.39 -19.94 1.76
CA GLY A 32 -10.53 -20.14 0.59
C GLY A 32 -9.56 -18.99 0.29
N VAL A 33 -9.62 -17.87 1.01
CA VAL A 33 -8.65 -16.78 0.87
C VAL A 33 -7.39 -17.06 1.68
N ASP A 34 -6.25 -17.20 1.01
CA ASP A 34 -4.96 -17.29 1.68
C ASP A 34 -4.54 -15.94 2.28
N ARG A 35 -4.20 -15.94 3.57
CA ARG A 35 -3.87 -14.72 4.31
C ARG A 35 -2.59 -14.06 3.82
N GLY A 36 -1.56 -14.84 3.49
CA GLY A 36 -0.29 -14.32 3.03
C GLY A 36 -0.42 -13.66 1.65
N GLN A 37 -1.13 -14.30 0.74
CA GLN A 37 -1.43 -13.77 -0.59
C GLN A 37 -2.31 -12.51 -0.52
N ALA A 38 -3.33 -12.51 0.34
CA ALA A 38 -4.19 -11.35 0.54
C ALA A 38 -3.39 -10.15 1.11
N PHE A 39 -2.53 -10.39 2.10
CA PHE A 39 -1.66 -9.35 2.63
C PHE A 39 -0.69 -8.82 1.57
N LYS A 40 -0.07 -9.71 0.79
CA LYS A 40 0.82 -9.34 -0.31
C LYS A 40 0.10 -8.47 -1.36
N LEU A 41 -1.14 -8.78 -1.69
CA LEU A 41 -1.94 -7.99 -2.63
C LEU A 41 -2.20 -6.57 -2.10
N VAL A 42 -2.53 -6.43 -0.81
CA VAL A 42 -2.67 -5.11 -0.16
C VAL A 42 -1.37 -4.32 -0.27
N MET A 43 -0.24 -4.94 0.06
CA MET A 43 1.08 -4.29 0.00
C MET A 43 1.46 -3.86 -1.42
N LEU A 44 1.28 -4.73 -2.42
CA LEU A 44 1.53 -4.41 -3.82
C LEU A 44 0.68 -3.24 -4.31
N THR A 45 -0.58 -3.17 -3.85
CA THR A 45 -1.48 -2.06 -4.18
C THR A 45 -1.02 -0.76 -3.53
N MET A 46 -0.58 -0.80 -2.26
CA MET A 46 0.03 0.37 -1.61
C MET A 46 1.26 0.86 -2.38
N ASP A 47 2.19 -0.04 -2.69
CA ASP A 47 3.43 0.29 -3.40
C ASP A 47 3.14 0.86 -4.79
N TYR A 48 2.12 0.37 -5.49
CA TYR A 48 1.70 0.92 -6.78
C TYR A 48 1.28 2.39 -6.65
N PHE A 49 0.38 2.71 -5.70
CA PHE A 49 -0.11 4.07 -5.52
C PHE A 49 0.97 5.02 -4.99
N ASP A 50 1.85 4.55 -4.10
CA ASP A 50 2.99 5.34 -3.62
C ASP A 50 3.91 5.71 -4.79
N ASN A 51 4.24 4.76 -5.67
CA ASN A 51 5.08 5.01 -6.85
C ASN A 51 4.38 5.91 -7.88
N LYS A 52 3.08 5.70 -8.13
CA LYS A 52 2.28 6.53 -9.03
C LYS A 52 2.34 8.00 -8.61
N TYR A 53 2.02 8.26 -7.34
CA TYR A 53 2.00 9.60 -6.78
C TYR A 53 3.37 10.29 -6.81
N LEU A 54 4.43 9.56 -6.43
CA LEU A 54 5.80 10.09 -6.43
C LEU A 54 6.27 10.43 -7.85
N SER A 55 5.94 9.61 -8.85
CA SER A 55 6.29 9.88 -10.24
C SER A 55 5.58 11.15 -10.74
N GLU A 56 4.29 11.28 -10.46
CA GLU A 56 3.49 12.42 -10.92
C GLU A 56 3.88 13.73 -10.22
N MET A 57 4.35 13.66 -8.96
CA MET A 57 4.96 14.79 -8.25
C MET A 57 6.27 15.26 -8.88
N ILE A 58 7.12 14.34 -9.33
CA ILE A 58 8.39 14.68 -9.97
C ILE A 58 8.14 15.37 -11.32
N ASP A 59 7.13 14.90 -12.05
CA ASP A 59 6.79 15.41 -13.38
C ASP A 59 5.97 16.72 -13.34
N ASN A 60 5.19 16.96 -12.27
CA ASN A 60 4.38 18.16 -12.10
C ASN A 60 4.61 18.83 -10.74
N ASN A 61 5.33 19.95 -10.75
CA ASN A 61 5.61 20.78 -9.56
C ASN A 61 4.38 21.42 -8.90
N ASP A 62 3.19 21.28 -9.48
CA ASP A 62 1.93 21.85 -9.00
C ASP A 62 0.82 20.77 -8.99
N LEU A 63 0.99 19.73 -8.17
CA LEU A 63 -0.13 18.87 -7.82
C LEU A 63 -1.09 19.67 -6.92
N ASP A 64 -2.21 20.11 -7.49
CA ASP A 64 -3.23 20.83 -6.74
C ASP A 64 -4.06 19.90 -5.83
N GLU A 65 -4.87 20.51 -4.97
CA GLU A 65 -5.73 19.78 -4.03
C GLU A 65 -6.75 18.88 -4.74
N THR A 66 -7.20 19.29 -5.93
CA THR A 66 -8.12 18.52 -6.78
C THR A 66 -7.48 17.21 -7.21
N TYR A 67 -6.23 17.27 -7.64
CA TYR A 67 -5.45 16.10 -8.02
C TYR A 67 -5.30 15.13 -6.85
N PHE A 68 -4.88 15.66 -5.69
CA PHE A 68 -4.70 14.85 -4.49
C PHE A 68 -6.00 14.13 -4.09
N GLN A 69 -7.14 14.81 -4.15
CA GLN A 69 -8.43 14.20 -3.86
C GLN A 69 -8.77 13.09 -4.86
N SER A 70 -8.56 13.32 -6.16
CA SER A 70 -8.81 12.30 -7.19
C SER A 70 -7.93 11.06 -7.02
N PHE A 71 -6.67 11.25 -6.64
CA PHE A 71 -5.73 10.17 -6.33
C PHE A 71 -6.19 9.36 -5.12
N LEU A 72 -6.65 10.03 -4.05
CA LEU A 72 -7.17 9.35 -2.86
C LEU A 72 -8.42 8.54 -3.18
N ASP A 73 -9.31 9.07 -4.00
CA ASP A 73 -10.56 8.40 -4.40
C ASP A 73 -10.27 7.13 -5.22
N GLU A 74 -9.37 7.22 -6.20
CA GLU A 74 -8.92 6.06 -6.97
C GLU A 74 -8.28 5.01 -6.07
N ARG A 75 -7.34 5.42 -5.22
CA ARG A 75 -6.65 4.53 -4.27
C ARG A 75 -7.64 3.81 -3.36
N ASN A 76 -8.58 4.54 -2.78
CA ASN A 76 -9.56 3.98 -1.87
C ASN A 76 -10.50 3.01 -2.60
N SER A 77 -10.90 3.30 -3.84
CA SER A 77 -11.71 2.39 -4.65
C SER A 77 -11.03 1.02 -4.86
N PHE A 78 -9.73 0.99 -5.13
CA PHE A 78 -8.97 -0.26 -5.22
C PHE A 78 -8.95 -1.02 -3.89
N PHE A 79 -8.70 -0.33 -2.78
CA PHE A 79 -8.72 -0.99 -1.47
C PHE A 79 -10.11 -1.47 -1.06
N ASP A 80 -11.17 -0.78 -1.45
CA ASP A 80 -12.55 -1.21 -1.23
C ASP A 80 -12.87 -2.47 -2.02
N MET A 81 -12.43 -2.56 -3.28
CA MET A 81 -12.57 -3.79 -4.09
C MET A 81 -11.79 -4.96 -3.48
N ILE A 82 -10.54 -4.74 -3.07
CA ILE A 82 -9.73 -5.77 -2.40
C ILE A 82 -10.42 -6.22 -1.12
N ARG A 83 -10.84 -5.27 -0.28
CA ARG A 83 -11.53 -5.54 0.97
C ARG A 83 -12.81 -6.34 0.73
N TYR A 84 -13.61 -5.95 -0.25
CA TYR A 84 -14.82 -6.67 -0.63
C TYR A 84 -14.52 -8.11 -1.06
N GLY A 85 -13.44 -8.33 -1.81
CA GLY A 85 -13.03 -9.65 -2.26
C GLY A 85 -12.49 -10.56 -1.15
N ILE A 86 -11.83 -10.00 -0.13
CA ILE A 86 -11.10 -10.80 0.87
C ILE A 86 -11.79 -10.89 2.23
N GLN A 87 -12.54 -9.86 2.65
CA GLN A 87 -13.11 -9.79 4.00
C GLN A 87 -14.46 -10.52 4.06
N LYS A 88 -14.65 -11.32 5.12
CA LYS A 88 -15.92 -11.97 5.47
C LYS A 88 -16.89 -11.02 6.16
#